data_AF-A0A7W1R5Y8-F1
#
_entry.id   AF-A0A7W1R5Y8-F1
#
_cell.length_a   1.000
_cell.length_b   1.000
_cell.length_c   1.000
_cell.angle_alpha   90.00
_cell.angle_beta   90.00
_cell.angle_gamma   90.00
#
_symmetry.space_group_name_H-M   'P 1'
#
loop_
_entity.id
_entity.type
_entity.pdbx_description
1 polymer ?
#
loop_
_entity_poly.entity_id
_entity_poly.type
_entity_poly.pdbx_seq_one_letter_code
_entity_poly.pdbx_strand_id
1 'polypeptide(L)'
;MSEPDSPSRLARRLGTFDAVVIGLGSMIGAGVFAAIGPAARAAGSGLLVGLAIAAVVAYCNATSSAQLGAIYPAMAANGDLPRVLDAVHPDYRVPHRAELAAGAAVTVLVLVADLRSAIGFSSFAVLTYYAIANAAAWTLPAAQRRWPCMLSVLGVAGCALLAFTLPEVSVLVGGGVLALGALIWFVRAALPSRPTTATD
;
A
#
# COMPACT_ATOMS: atom_id res chain seq x y z
N MET A 1 -4.62 -51.92 6.93
CA MET A 1 -3.66 -51.03 7.61
C MET A 1 -3.28 -49.98 6.59
N SER A 2 -4.01 -48.87 6.56
CA SER A 2 -3.85 -47.80 5.57
C SER A 2 -2.81 -46.82 6.09
N GLU A 3 -1.75 -46.61 5.30
CA GLU A 3 -0.73 -45.60 5.54
C GLU A 3 -1.36 -44.20 5.59
N PRO A 4 -1.03 -43.34 6.58
CA PRO A 4 -1.51 -41.97 6.59
C PRO A 4 -0.82 -41.18 5.47
N ASP A 5 -1.65 -40.53 4.63
CA ASP A 5 -1.25 -39.63 3.55
C ASP A 5 -0.18 -38.64 4.04
N SER A 6 1.03 -38.73 3.47
CA SER A 6 2.09 -37.76 3.73
C SER A 6 1.64 -36.39 3.21
N PRO A 7 1.71 -35.30 4.00
CA PRO A 7 1.20 -34.00 3.57
C PRO A 7 1.94 -33.57 2.31
N SER A 8 1.19 -33.51 1.19
CA SER A 8 1.69 -33.08 -0.12
C SER A 8 2.21 -31.65 -0.01
N ARG A 9 3.52 -31.52 0.19
CA ARG A 9 4.23 -30.25 0.26
C ARG A 9 4.09 -29.57 -1.10
N LEU A 10 3.32 -28.49 -1.18
CA LEU A 10 3.15 -27.73 -2.42
C LEU A 10 4.54 -27.40 -3.00
N ALA A 11 4.84 -27.93 -4.18
CA ALA A 11 6.08 -27.65 -4.87
C ALA A 11 6.06 -26.17 -5.30
N ARG A 12 6.95 -25.36 -4.73
CA ARG A 12 7.07 -23.95 -5.11
C ARG A 12 7.67 -23.86 -6.51
N ARG A 13 6.81 -23.67 -7.51
CA ARG A 13 7.22 -23.52 -8.92
C ARG A 13 7.31 -22.07 -9.41
N LEU A 14 6.75 -21.12 -8.66
CA LEU A 14 6.81 -19.70 -9.00
C LEU A 14 8.06 -19.07 -8.39
N GLY A 15 8.99 -18.62 -9.26
CA GLY A 15 10.10 -17.75 -8.90
C GLY A 15 9.70 -16.27 -8.87
N THR A 16 10.65 -15.41 -8.53
CA THR A 16 10.45 -13.95 -8.54
C THR A 16 10.14 -13.43 -9.94
N PHE A 17 10.81 -13.95 -10.96
CA PHE A 17 10.56 -13.59 -12.35
C PHE A 17 9.12 -13.93 -12.78
N ASP A 18 8.65 -15.14 -12.48
CA ASP A 18 7.28 -15.55 -12.82
C ASP A 18 6.24 -14.67 -12.11
N ALA A 19 6.46 -14.37 -10.82
CA ALA A 19 5.59 -13.48 -10.06
C ALA A 19 5.55 -12.06 -10.65
N VAL A 20 6.70 -11.52 -11.07
CA VAL A 20 6.79 -10.20 -11.73
C VAL A 20 6.05 -10.22 -13.06
N VAL A 21 6.24 -11.25 -13.89
CA VAL A 21 5.57 -11.36 -15.20
C VAL A 21 4.06 -11.47 -15.04
N ILE A 22 3.58 -12.27 -14.07
CA ILE A 22 2.14 -12.40 -13.76
C ILE A 22 1.57 -11.04 -13.33
N GLY A 23 2.25 -10.34 -12.43
CA GLY A 23 1.82 -9.01 -11.95
C GLY A 23 1.80 -7.96 -13.07
N LEU A 24 2.87 -7.88 -13.87
CA LEU A 24 2.97 -6.96 -15.00
C LEU A 24 1.91 -7.25 -16.06
N GLY A 25 1.71 -8.52 -16.41
CA GLY A 25 0.67 -8.92 -17.36
C GLY A 25 -0.72 -8.48 -16.90
N SER A 26 -1.04 -8.68 -15.62
CA SER A 26 -2.31 -8.25 -15.03
C SER A 26 -2.47 -6.73 -15.03
N MET A 27 -1.44 -5.97 -14.66
CA MET A 27 -1.51 -4.50 -14.65
C MET A 27 -1.62 -3.91 -16.06
N ILE A 28 -0.82 -4.40 -17.01
CA ILE A 28 -0.83 -3.93 -18.40
C ILE A 28 -2.19 -4.25 -19.03
N GLY A 29 -2.69 -5.48 -18.84
CA GLY A 29 -3.99 -5.91 -19.36
C GLY A 29 -5.14 -5.05 -18.86
N ALA A 30 -5.22 -4.75 -17.57
CA ALA A 30 -6.28 -3.89 -17.04
C ALA A 30 -6.10 -2.41 -17.44
N GLY A 31 -4.88 -1.90 -17.39
CA GLY A 31 -4.60 -0.47 -17.52
C GLY A 31 -4.61 0.06 -18.95
N VAL A 32 -3.94 -0.62 -19.89
CA VAL A 32 -3.74 -0.13 -21.26
C VAL A 32 -5.07 0.04 -22.00
N PHE A 33 -5.97 -0.95 -21.89
CA PHE A 33 -7.26 -0.90 -22.57
C PHE A 33 -8.24 0.10 -21.94
N ALA A 34 -8.13 0.34 -20.63
CA ALA A 34 -9.00 1.29 -19.95
C ALA A 34 -8.54 2.76 -20.09
N ALA A 35 -7.24 3.02 -20.11
CA ALA A 35 -6.69 4.37 -19.96
C ALA A 35 -6.25 5.04 -21.26
N ILE A 36 -5.75 4.30 -22.27
CA ILE A 36 -5.17 4.91 -23.47
C ILE A 36 -6.22 5.66 -24.29
N GLY A 37 -7.42 5.11 -24.47
CA GLY A 37 -8.48 5.75 -25.26
C GLY A 37 -8.90 7.13 -24.73
N PRO A 38 -9.26 7.27 -23.43
CA PRO A 38 -9.51 8.56 -22.81
C PRO A 38 -8.29 9.49 -22.83
N ALA A 39 -7.09 8.98 -22.55
CA ALA A 39 -5.87 9.78 -22.56
C ALA A 39 -5.54 10.33 -23.96
N ALA A 40 -5.70 9.53 -25.01
CA ALA A 40 -5.49 9.94 -26.39
C ALA A 40 -6.47 11.03 -26.82
N ARG A 41 -7.74 10.93 -26.40
CA ARG A 41 -8.75 11.98 -26.65
C ARG A 41 -8.43 13.29 -25.95
N ALA A 42 -7.87 13.24 -24.74
CA ALA A 42 -7.52 14.44 -23.99
C ALA A 42 -6.19 15.06 -24.46
N ALA A 43 -5.18 14.25 -24.75
CA ALA A 43 -3.81 14.71 -25.02
C ALA A 43 -3.47 14.85 -26.51
N GLY A 44 -4.21 14.18 -27.41
CA GLY A 44 -3.94 14.20 -28.85
C GLY A 44 -2.49 13.81 -29.17
N SER A 45 -1.77 14.68 -29.89
CA SER A 45 -0.35 14.50 -30.23
C SER A 45 0.59 14.48 -29.02
N GLY A 46 0.15 15.01 -27.87
CA GLY A 46 0.90 15.01 -26.61
C GLY A 46 0.90 13.68 -25.87
N LEU A 47 0.20 12.64 -26.37
CA LEU A 47 0.02 11.36 -25.68
C LEU A 47 1.36 10.71 -25.27
N LEU A 48 2.35 10.69 -26.16
CA LEU A 48 3.66 10.08 -25.86
C LEU A 48 4.40 10.85 -24.77
N VAL A 49 4.32 12.18 -24.78
CA VAL A 49 4.92 13.03 -23.75
C VAL A 49 4.22 12.80 -22.41
N GLY A 50 2.89 12.75 -22.40
CA GLY A 50 2.11 12.43 -21.21
C GLY A 50 2.44 11.05 -20.64
N LEU A 51 2.61 10.05 -21.51
CA LEU A 51 3.01 8.70 -21.12
C LEU A 51 4.42 8.66 -20.53
N ALA A 52 5.37 9.41 -21.11
CA ALA A 52 6.72 9.52 -20.58
C ALA A 52 6.73 10.13 -19.17
N ILE A 53 5.95 11.19 -18.95
CA ILE A 53 5.79 11.81 -17.63
C ILE A 53 5.16 10.80 -16.64
N ALA A 54 4.08 10.12 -17.05
CA ALA A 54 3.41 9.12 -16.23
C ALA A 54 4.36 7.96 -15.84
N ALA A 55 5.23 7.52 -16.75
CA ALA A 55 6.22 6.50 -16.48
C ALA A 55 7.24 6.93 -15.41
N VAL A 56 7.71 8.18 -15.45
CA VAL A 56 8.60 8.73 -14.42
C VAL A 56 7.90 8.78 -13.06
N VAL A 57 6.65 9.26 -13.01
CA VAL A 57 5.86 9.29 -11.77
C VAL A 57 5.63 7.88 -11.21
N ALA A 58 5.30 6.92 -12.08
CA ALA A 58 5.11 5.52 -11.69
C ALA A 58 6.41 4.90 -11.14
N TYR A 59 7.57 5.19 -11.74
CA TYR A 59 8.87 4.74 -11.24
C TYR A 59 9.20 5.32 -9.86
N CYS A 60 8.97 6.63 -9.66
CA CYS A 60 9.11 7.27 -8.36
C CYS A 60 8.19 6.64 -7.29
N ASN A 61 6.95 6.33 -7.66
CA ASN A 61 6.02 5.65 -6.75
C ASN A 61 6.47 4.21 -6.42
N ALA A 62 6.91 3.45 -7.42
CA ALA A 62 7.36 2.08 -7.24
C ALA A 62 8.59 2.01 -6.31
N THR A 63 9.54 2.92 -6.50
CA THR A 63 10.73 3.02 -5.63
C THR A 63 10.37 3.44 -4.20
N SER A 64 9.47 4.41 -4.02
CA SER A 64 8.97 4.78 -2.68
C SER A 64 8.26 3.62 -1.99
N SER A 65 7.42 2.88 -2.71
CA SER A 65 6.71 1.70 -2.19
C SER A 65 7.67 0.58 -1.82
N ALA A 66 8.70 0.34 -2.62
CA ALA A 66 9.74 -0.66 -2.34
C ALA A 66 10.55 -0.30 -1.09
N GLN A 67 10.90 0.98 -0.91
CA GLN A 67 11.58 1.45 0.30
C GLN A 67 10.72 1.28 1.54
N LEU A 68 9.43 1.59 1.47
CA LEU A 68 8.50 1.35 2.58
C LEU A 68 8.39 -0.15 2.88
N GLY A 69 8.26 -0.98 1.84
CA GLY A 69 8.29 -2.44 1.88
C GLY A 69 9.46 -3.00 2.69
N ALA A 70 10.65 -2.43 2.50
CA ALA A 70 11.87 -2.84 3.20
C ALA A 70 11.90 -2.50 4.69
N ILE A 71 11.08 -1.55 5.16
CA ILE A 71 11.06 -1.10 6.57
C ILE A 71 10.04 -1.90 7.39
N TYR A 72 9.02 -2.52 6.76
CA TYR A 72 8.00 -3.30 7.46
C TYR A 72 8.53 -4.37 8.44
N PRO A 73 9.60 -5.14 8.13
CA PRO A 73 10.13 -6.13 9.07
C PRO A 73 10.67 -5.48 10.36
N ALA A 74 11.23 -4.28 10.27
CA ALA A 74 11.69 -3.53 11.43
C ALA A 74 10.51 -2.99 12.26
N MET A 75 9.44 -2.50 11.61
CA MET A 75 8.20 -2.10 12.33
C MET A 75 7.54 -3.28 13.05
N ALA A 76 7.51 -4.44 12.40
CA ALA A 76 7.01 -5.67 13.01
C ALA A 76 7.84 -6.07 14.24
N ALA A 77 9.17 -6.02 14.14
CA ALA A 77 10.08 -6.30 15.26
C ALA A 77 9.94 -5.29 16.42
N ASN A 78 9.65 -4.02 16.12
CA ASN A 78 9.43 -2.97 17.13
C ASN A 78 8.06 -3.06 17.82
N GLY A 79 7.19 -3.98 17.40
CA GLY A 79 5.86 -4.17 18.00
C GLY A 79 4.80 -3.17 17.53
N ASP A 80 5.08 -2.41 16.47
CA ASP A 80 4.15 -1.43 15.91
C ASP A 80 2.91 -2.12 15.29
N LEU A 81 3.06 -3.36 14.80
CA LEU A 81 1.99 -4.17 14.23
C LEU A 81 1.32 -5.12 15.25
N PRO A 82 0.05 -5.53 15.04
CA PRO A 82 -0.60 -6.52 15.89
C PRO A 82 0.19 -7.83 15.89
N ARG A 83 0.30 -8.52 17.03
CA ARG A 83 1.09 -9.77 17.19
C ARG A 83 0.74 -10.92 16.23
N VAL A 84 -0.40 -10.83 15.55
CA VAL A 84 -0.81 -11.82 14.54
C VAL A 84 -0.20 -11.52 13.18
N LEU A 85 0.13 -10.25 12.91
CA LEU A 85 0.64 -9.70 11.65
C LEU A 85 2.16 -9.45 11.66
N ASP A 86 2.82 -9.58 12.82
CA ASP A 86 4.26 -9.36 12.99
C ASP A 86 5.14 -10.53 12.48
N ALA A 87 4.53 -11.64 12.07
CA ALA A 87 5.25 -12.84 11.66
C ALA A 87 6.00 -12.61 10.35
N VAL A 88 7.30 -12.34 10.45
CA VAL A 88 8.21 -12.22 9.32
C VAL A 88 8.73 -13.60 8.90
N HIS A 89 8.67 -13.92 7.60
CA HIS A 89 9.19 -15.18 7.08
C HIS A 89 10.72 -15.23 7.26
N PRO A 90 11.30 -16.32 7.81
CA PRO A 90 12.73 -16.40 8.13
C PRO A 90 13.65 -16.18 6.92
N ASP A 91 13.32 -16.80 5.78
CA ASP A 91 14.16 -16.69 4.57
C ASP A 91 13.91 -15.43 3.72
N TYR A 92 12.64 -15.02 3.54
CA TYR A 92 12.27 -13.92 2.62
C TYR A 92 12.16 -12.56 3.30
N ARG A 93 12.20 -12.52 4.64
CA ARG A 93 12.08 -11.31 5.45
C ARG A 93 10.85 -10.46 5.10
N VAL A 94 9.75 -11.10 4.68
CA VAL A 94 8.46 -10.45 4.40
C VAL A 94 7.43 -10.81 5.48
N PRO A 95 6.54 -9.89 5.88
CA PRO A 95 5.46 -10.16 6.81
C PRO A 95 4.32 -10.94 6.12
N HIS A 96 4.58 -12.21 5.83
CA HIS A 96 3.72 -13.07 5.02
C HIS A 96 2.25 -13.12 5.49
N ARG A 97 1.98 -13.08 6.80
CA ARG A 97 0.60 -13.05 7.32
C ARG A 97 -0.11 -11.73 7.03
N ALA A 98 0.60 -10.61 7.15
CA ALA A 98 0.06 -9.29 6.83
C ALA A 98 -0.24 -9.17 5.34
N GLU A 99 0.66 -9.68 4.50
CA GLU A 99 0.49 -9.68 3.05
C GLU A 99 -0.68 -10.55 2.61
N LEU A 100 -0.79 -11.78 3.14
CA LEU A 100 -1.93 -12.67 2.87
C LEU A 100 -3.25 -12.08 3.36
N ALA A 101 -3.27 -11.46 4.55
CA ALA A 101 -4.47 -10.82 5.09
C ALA A 101 -4.90 -9.62 4.23
N ALA A 102 -3.95 -8.77 3.82
CA ALA A 102 -4.22 -7.64 2.94
C ALA A 102 -4.72 -8.11 1.56
N GLY A 103 -4.07 -9.11 0.97
CA GLY A 103 -4.49 -9.71 -0.29
C GLY A 103 -5.89 -10.30 -0.21
N ALA A 104 -6.19 -11.09 0.83
CA ALA A 104 -7.52 -11.64 1.06
C ALA A 104 -8.57 -10.55 1.25
N ALA A 105 -8.27 -9.49 2.00
CA ALA A 105 -9.18 -8.36 2.20
C ALA A 105 -9.47 -7.64 0.87
N VAL A 106 -8.46 -7.41 0.03
CA VAL A 106 -8.63 -6.81 -1.30
C VAL A 106 -9.43 -7.73 -2.22
N THR A 107 -9.16 -9.04 -2.22
CA THR A 107 -9.93 -10.00 -3.02
C THR A 107 -11.40 -10.02 -2.60
N VAL A 108 -11.69 -10.10 -1.30
CA VAL A 108 -13.05 -10.03 -0.78
C VAL A 108 -13.71 -8.72 -1.18
N LEU A 109 -13.02 -7.59 -1.01
CA LEU A 109 -13.52 -6.27 -1.40
C LEU A 109 -13.91 -6.24 -2.89
N VAL A 110 -13.06 -6.74 -3.78
CA VAL A 110 -13.32 -6.76 -5.24
C VAL A 110 -14.46 -7.71 -5.61
N LEU A 111 -14.67 -8.80 -4.85
CA LEU A 111 -15.78 -9.73 -5.09
C LEU A 111 -17.15 -9.19 -4.65
N VAL A 112 -17.18 -8.29 -3.66
CA VAL A 112 -18.44 -7.79 -3.08
C VAL A 112 -18.75 -6.33 -3.44
N ALA A 113 -17.73 -5.53 -3.77
CA ALA A 113 -17.89 -4.12 -4.10
C ALA A 113 -17.68 -3.88 -5.60
N ASP A 114 -18.44 -2.93 -6.14
CA ASP A 114 -18.22 -2.45 -7.51
C ASP A 114 -16.78 -1.95 -7.68
N LEU A 115 -16.18 -2.31 -8.82
CA LEU A 115 -14.80 -1.94 -9.18
C LEU A 115 -14.56 -0.43 -9.04
N ARG A 116 -15.55 0.40 -9.37
CA ARG A 116 -15.47 1.87 -9.23
C ARG A 116 -15.32 2.31 -7.78
N SER A 117 -16.08 1.71 -6.87
CA SER A 117 -15.99 2.00 -5.43
C SER A 117 -14.70 1.46 -4.83
N ALA A 118 -14.24 0.28 -5.28
CA ALA A 118 -12.94 -0.27 -4.88
C ALA A 118 -11.77 0.63 -5.31
N ILE A 119 -11.79 1.13 -6.55
CA ILE A 119 -10.79 2.11 -7.04
C ILE A 119 -10.85 3.37 -6.19
N GLY A 120 -12.05 3.91 -5.93
CA GLY A 120 -12.20 5.13 -5.11
C GLY A 120 -11.69 4.95 -3.69
N PHE A 121 -11.96 3.82 -3.05
CA PHE A 121 -11.45 3.47 -1.72
C PHE A 121 -9.92 3.40 -1.72
N SER A 122 -9.34 2.71 -2.70
CA SER A 122 -7.88 2.64 -2.85
C SER A 122 -7.25 4.01 -3.10
N SER A 123 -7.86 4.84 -3.95
CA SER A 123 -7.39 6.21 -4.22
C SER A 123 -7.42 7.07 -2.96
N PHE A 124 -8.47 6.98 -2.15
CA PHE A 124 -8.55 7.68 -0.87
C PHE A 124 -7.43 7.27 0.09
N ALA A 125 -7.17 5.96 0.22
CA ALA A 125 -6.09 5.46 1.06
C ALA A 125 -4.71 5.96 0.60
N VAL A 126 -4.45 5.92 -0.71
CA VAL A 126 -3.19 6.41 -1.31
C VAL A 126 -3.03 7.92 -1.13
N LEU A 127 -4.09 8.71 -1.36
CA LEU A 127 -4.06 10.17 -1.13
C LEU A 127 -3.83 10.50 0.34
N THR A 128 -4.42 9.73 1.26
CA THR A 128 -4.20 9.93 2.70
C THR A 128 -2.77 9.58 3.08
N TYR A 129 -2.21 8.48 2.55
CA TYR A 129 -0.81 8.14 2.72
C TYR A 129 0.10 9.28 2.25
N TYR A 130 -0.10 9.81 1.05
CA TYR A 130 0.71 10.92 0.55
C TYR A 130 0.48 12.22 1.33
N ALA A 131 -0.74 12.50 1.81
CA ALA A 131 -1.00 13.64 2.68
C ALA A 131 -0.19 13.53 3.99
N ILE A 132 -0.18 12.35 4.61
CA ILE A 132 0.62 12.09 5.82
C ILE A 132 2.10 12.19 5.51
N ALA A 133 2.59 11.64 4.39
CA ALA A 133 3.99 11.74 4.00
C ALA A 133 4.43 13.20 3.77
N ASN A 134 3.60 14.01 3.12
CA ASN A 134 3.87 15.43 2.92
C ASN A 134 3.79 16.22 4.23
N ALA A 135 2.83 15.92 5.11
CA ALA A 135 2.73 16.53 6.44
C ALA A 135 3.93 16.17 7.32
N ALA A 136 4.34 14.90 7.32
CA ALA A 136 5.56 14.46 8.00
C ALA A 136 6.78 15.19 7.45
N ALA A 137 6.90 15.34 6.12
CA ALA A 137 7.98 16.09 5.49
C ALA A 137 8.05 17.57 5.91
N TRP A 138 6.92 18.20 6.22
CA TRP A 138 6.89 19.56 6.79
C TRP A 138 7.57 19.57 8.17
N THR A 139 7.32 18.57 9.01
CA THR A 139 7.87 18.53 10.38
C THR A 139 9.39 18.32 10.48
N LEU A 140 10.09 18.01 9.36
CA LEU A 140 11.53 17.80 9.39
C LEU A 140 12.33 19.10 9.61
N PRO A 141 13.43 19.05 10.40
CA PRO A 141 14.38 20.15 10.51
C PRO A 141 14.97 20.55 9.15
N ALA A 142 15.25 21.85 8.95
CA ALA A 142 15.71 22.40 7.67
C ALA A 142 16.97 21.70 7.11
N ALA A 143 17.85 21.18 7.98
CA ALA A 143 19.07 20.47 7.60
C ALA A 143 18.82 19.10 6.92
N GLN A 144 17.68 18.45 7.20
CA GLN A 144 17.32 17.15 6.63
C GLN A 144 16.33 17.28 5.45
N ARG A 145 15.83 18.49 5.19
CA ARG A 145 14.78 18.73 4.21
C ARG A 145 15.38 18.80 2.80
N ARG A 146 15.15 17.76 1.99
CA ARG A 146 15.62 17.68 0.59
C ARG A 146 14.92 18.67 -0.35
N TRP A 147 13.69 19.09 0.00
CA TRP A 147 12.81 19.94 -0.82
C TRP A 147 12.25 21.12 -0.01
N PRO A 148 11.84 22.24 -0.64
CA PRO A 148 11.26 23.38 0.07
C PRO A 148 9.90 23.04 0.71
N CYS A 149 9.61 23.62 1.89
CA CYS A 149 8.39 23.35 2.66
C CYS A 149 7.11 23.61 1.85
N MET A 150 7.15 24.63 0.97
CA MET A 150 6.04 24.98 0.12
C MET A 150 5.55 23.82 -0.74
N LEU A 151 6.44 22.93 -1.20
CA LEU A 151 6.04 21.74 -1.96
C LEU A 151 5.27 20.74 -1.09
N SER A 152 5.66 20.56 0.17
CA SER A 152 4.92 19.71 1.13
C SER A 152 3.53 20.27 1.41
N VAL A 153 3.40 21.59 1.59
CA VAL A 153 2.10 22.26 1.79
C VAL A 153 1.20 22.07 0.56
N LEU A 154 1.74 22.31 -0.63
CA LEU A 154 1.02 22.10 -1.89
C LEU A 154 0.62 20.63 -2.06
N GLY A 155 1.48 19.69 -1.67
CA GLY A 155 1.19 18.26 -1.70
C GLY A 155 0.03 17.86 -0.78
N VAL A 156 0.03 18.34 0.47
CA VAL A 156 -1.09 18.12 1.42
C VAL A 156 -2.38 18.72 0.87
N ALA A 157 -2.34 19.97 0.41
CA ALA A 157 -3.51 20.66 -0.13
C ALA A 157 -4.06 19.94 -1.37
N GLY A 158 -3.19 19.49 -2.28
CA GLY A 158 -3.57 18.73 -3.46
C GLY A 158 -4.20 17.37 -3.11
N CYS A 159 -3.63 16.65 -2.14
CA CYS A 159 -4.20 15.38 -1.69
C CYS A 159 -5.59 15.57 -1.06
N ALA A 160 -5.76 16.60 -0.22
CA ALA A 160 -7.04 16.93 0.39
C ALA A 160 -8.08 17.32 -0.68
N LEU A 161 -7.70 18.18 -1.62
CA LEU A 161 -8.57 18.60 -2.72
C LEU A 161 -9.06 17.40 -3.55
N LEU A 162 -8.14 16.54 -3.98
CA LEU A 162 -8.49 15.34 -4.74
C LEU A 162 -9.34 14.36 -3.91
N ALA A 163 -9.10 14.25 -2.61
CA ALA A 163 -9.90 13.41 -1.73
C ALA A 163 -11.37 13.87 -1.68
N PHE A 164 -11.63 15.18 -1.70
CA PHE A 164 -13.00 15.72 -1.76
C PHE A 164 -13.69 15.51 -3.12
N THR A 165 -12.95 15.20 -4.18
CA THR A 165 -13.53 14.86 -5.49
C THR A 165 -13.94 13.39 -5.62
N LEU A 166 -13.58 12.55 -4.65
CA LEU A 166 -13.90 11.12 -4.66
C LEU A 166 -15.35 10.86 -4.25
N PRO A 167 -15.94 9.72 -4.65
CA PRO A 167 -17.27 9.32 -4.18
C PRO A 167 -17.35 9.30 -2.65
N GLU A 168 -18.42 9.87 -2.09
CA GLU A 168 -18.61 10.00 -0.63
C GLU A 168 -18.50 8.65 0.11
N VAL A 169 -19.04 7.58 -0.49
CA VAL A 169 -18.95 6.22 0.07
C VAL A 169 -17.50 5.79 0.28
N SER A 170 -16.62 6.06 -0.69
CA SER A 170 -15.20 5.72 -0.61
C SER A 170 -14.48 6.50 0.48
N VAL A 171 -14.85 7.78 0.66
CA VAL A 171 -14.30 8.67 1.68
C VAL A 171 -14.76 8.24 3.08
N LEU A 172 -16.05 7.93 3.25
CA LEU A 172 -16.62 7.50 4.52
C LEU A 172 -16.07 6.14 4.97
N VAL A 173 -16.05 5.16 4.06
CA VAL A 173 -15.51 3.82 4.36
C VAL A 173 -14.01 3.89 4.59
N GLY A 174 -13.27 4.60 3.73
CA GLY A 174 -11.84 4.83 3.88
C GLY A 174 -11.49 5.53 5.19
N GLY A 175 -12.20 6.61 5.51
CA GLY A 175 -12.06 7.35 6.77
C GLY A 175 -12.39 6.49 7.98
N GLY A 176 -13.44 5.67 7.91
CA GLY A 176 -13.79 4.70 8.95
C GLY A 176 -12.70 3.67 9.22
N VAL A 177 -12.11 3.11 8.15
CA VAL A 177 -10.98 2.16 8.27
C VAL A 177 -9.77 2.82 8.92
N LEU A 178 -9.42 4.05 8.52
CA LEU A 178 -8.31 4.79 9.13
C LEU A 178 -8.58 5.15 10.59
N ALA A 179 -9.80 5.58 10.91
CA ALA A 179 -10.21 5.89 12.28
C ALA A 179 -10.15 4.65 13.18
N LEU A 180 -10.59 3.49 12.67
CA LEU A 180 -10.46 2.21 13.37
C LEU A 180 -8.99 1.85 13.58
N GLY A 181 -8.13 2.02 12.56
CA GLY A 181 -6.69 1.80 12.68
C GLY A 181 -6.05 2.69 13.74
N ALA A 182 -6.39 3.99 13.75
CA ALA A 182 -5.92 4.95 14.75
C ALA A 182 -6.42 4.61 16.16
N LEU A 183 -7.69 4.16 16.29
CA LEU A 183 -8.25 3.70 17.56
C LEU A 183 -7.51 2.47 18.09
N ILE A 184 -7.28 1.46 17.23
CA ILE A 184 -6.52 0.27 17.60
C ILE A 184 -5.11 0.65 18.05
N TRP A 185 -4.44 1.55 17.32
CA TRP A 185 -3.12 2.04 17.70
C TRP A 185 -3.15 2.75 19.06
N PHE A 186 -4.09 3.66 19.29
CA PHE A 186 -4.22 4.41 20.54
C PHE A 186 -4.49 3.50 21.73
N VAL A 187 -5.42 2.55 21.59
CA VAL A 187 -5.71 1.55 22.62
C VAL A 187 -4.46 0.73 22.94
N ARG A 188 -3.66 0.35 21.93
CA ARG A 188 -2.41 -0.40 22.15
C ARG A 188 -1.32 0.44 22.80
N ALA A 189 -1.19 1.71 22.41
CA ALA A 189 -0.25 2.65 23.02
C ALA A 189 -0.59 2.92 24.50
N ALA A 190 -1.87 2.82 24.88
CA ALA A 190 -2.34 2.97 26.25
C ALA A 190 -2.19 1.69 27.11
N LEU A 191 -1.91 0.53 26.52
CA LEU A 191 -1.65 -0.71 27.28
C LEU A 191 -0.22 -0.70 27.83
N PRO A 192 -0.02 -0.95 29.14
CA PRO A 192 1.32 -1.05 29.72
C PRO A 192 2.13 -2.17 29.03
N SER A 193 3.36 -1.87 28.62
CA SER A 193 4.32 -2.88 28.17
C SER A 193 4.51 -3.90 29.29
N ARG A 194 4.10 -5.15 29.07
CA ARG A 194 4.42 -6.25 30.00
C ARG A 194 5.95 -6.39 30.05
N PRO A 195 6.54 -6.56 31.24
CA PRO A 195 7.98 -6.78 31.37
C PRO A 195 8.38 -7.98 30.51
N THR A 196 9.38 -7.76 29.64
CA THR A 196 10.06 -8.82 28.91
C THR A 196 10.59 -9.81 29.92
N THR A 197 10.05 -11.02 29.94
CA THR A 197 10.69 -12.15 30.61
C THR A 197 12.03 -12.37 29.90
N ALA A 198 13.10 -11.86 30.52
CA ALA A 198 14.44 -12.30 30.23
C ALA A 198 14.47 -13.81 30.53
N THR A 199 14.46 -14.62 29.49
CA THR A 199 14.90 -16.01 29.58
C THR A 199 16.38 -16.00 29.29
N ASP A 200 17.15 -16.22 30.36
CA ASP A 200 18.52 -16.77 30.34
C ASP A 200 18.62 -18.03 29.48
#